data_AF-Q24C05-F1
#
_entry.id   AF-Q24C05-F1
#
_cell.length_a   1.000
_cell.length_b   1.000
_cell.length_c   1.000
_cell.angle_alpha   90.00
_cell.angle_beta   90.00
_cell.angle_gamma   90.00
#
_symmetry.space_group_name_H-M   'P 1'
#
loop_
_entity.id
_entity.type
_entity.pdbx_description
1 polymer ?
#
loop_
_entity_poly.entity_id
_entity_poly.type
_entity_poly.pdbx_seq_one_letter_code
_entity_poly.pdbx_strand_id
1 'polypeptide(L)'
;MSDSMSTMPLLEKNRQSSSENIPSINYTKGDIENQQLKQSVESIAESNISSLTKSKVLNYENPIERYNKVINEYNNEINQIDGITLQKLKDSFLVGWFNKIFTKPSSRWIIAIFFLVASGLNVLLFLLFLVTFCIYLSNYSIHSKNESKIPDPFLKMIYCEEMCEQLNVSWYYFKLNVEEMNNFSFNFDTMKYIKDRIKDSIVEFMVYDIRFYENYTSFLKVKGRFIRWMFVALLLIGINAAIVVLLYDIVIDKNL
;
A
#
# COMPACT_ATOMS: atom_id res chain seq x y z
N MET A 1 47.28 21.24 -13.64
CA MET A 1 45.89 21.70 -13.68
C MET A 1 45.03 20.47 -13.92
N SER A 2 44.25 20.16 -12.91
CA SER A 2 43.59 18.89 -12.65
C SER A 2 42.09 19.04 -12.91
N ASP A 3 41.59 18.46 -13.99
CA ASP A 3 40.15 18.40 -14.25
C ASP A 3 39.62 17.00 -13.90
N SER A 4 38.77 17.01 -12.88
CA SER A 4 38.09 15.88 -12.28
C SER A 4 36.98 15.36 -13.19
N MET A 5 37.13 14.12 -13.68
CA MET A 5 36.02 13.32 -14.18
C MET A 5 35.14 12.88 -13.01
N SER A 6 33.94 13.46 -12.92
CA SER A 6 32.89 13.05 -11.99
C SER A 6 32.19 11.80 -12.53
N THR A 7 32.62 10.63 -12.06
CA THR A 7 31.92 9.36 -12.25
C THR A 7 30.66 9.31 -11.39
N MET A 8 29.49 9.17 -12.03
CA MET A 8 28.23 8.79 -11.36
C MET A 8 28.39 7.41 -10.71
N PRO A 9 28.05 7.22 -9.42
CA PRO A 9 28.06 5.90 -8.81
C PRO A 9 26.81 5.10 -9.18
N LEU A 10 27.07 3.88 -9.64
CA LEU A 10 26.19 2.71 -9.66
C LEU A 10 25.21 2.67 -8.46
N LEU A 11 23.95 2.99 -8.70
CA LEU A 11 22.84 2.85 -7.75
C LEU A 11 21.78 1.83 -8.23
N GLU A 12 22.18 0.90 -9.09
CA GLU A 12 21.25 0.01 -9.80
C GLU A 12 21.44 -1.49 -9.49
N LYS A 13 22.28 -1.86 -8.51
CA LYS A 13 22.56 -3.27 -8.18
C LYS A 13 22.03 -3.80 -6.84
N ASN A 14 21.38 -2.96 -6.01
CA ASN A 14 20.84 -3.38 -4.70
C ASN A 14 19.30 -3.44 -4.61
N ARG A 15 18.57 -3.34 -5.72
CA ARG A 15 17.09 -3.43 -5.72
C ARG A 15 16.52 -4.83 -5.97
N GLN A 16 17.36 -5.87 -5.98
CA GLN A 16 16.93 -7.26 -6.14
C GLN A 16 16.93 -8.08 -4.84
N SER A 17 17.06 -7.47 -3.65
CA SER A 17 17.08 -8.21 -2.37
C SER A 17 16.20 -7.63 -1.25
N SER A 18 15.19 -6.81 -1.54
CA SER A 18 14.32 -6.21 -0.51
C SER A 18 12.90 -6.80 -0.47
N SER A 19 12.71 -8.00 -1.03
CA SER A 19 11.48 -8.81 -0.90
C SER A 19 11.68 -10.05 0.00
N GLU A 20 12.90 -10.29 0.48
CA GLU A 20 13.25 -11.41 1.36
C GLU A 20 13.86 -10.81 2.62
N ASN A 21 13.01 -10.42 3.57
CA ASN A 21 13.30 -10.25 5.00
C ASN A 21 12.02 -9.73 5.67
N ILE A 22 10.91 -10.44 5.50
CA ILE A 22 9.93 -10.48 6.58
C ILE A 22 10.61 -11.40 7.62
N PRO A 23 10.93 -10.93 8.84
CA PRO A 23 11.46 -11.82 9.86
C PRO A 23 10.43 -12.92 10.11
N SER A 24 10.71 -14.11 9.56
CA SER A 24 9.91 -15.30 9.82
C SER A 24 10.21 -15.74 11.25
N ILE A 25 9.33 -15.38 12.18
CA ILE A 25 9.39 -15.90 13.53
C ILE A 25 8.89 -17.35 13.45
N ASN A 26 9.82 -18.29 13.63
CA ASN A 26 9.48 -19.71 13.75
C ASN A 26 8.85 -19.95 15.12
N TYR A 27 7.52 -20.05 15.17
CA TYR A 27 6.80 -20.48 16.36
C TYR A 27 6.74 -22.01 16.35
N THR A 28 7.52 -22.64 17.24
CA THR A 28 7.37 -24.06 17.52
C THR A 28 6.08 -24.27 18.28
N LYS A 29 5.20 -25.08 17.66
CA LYS A 29 3.81 -25.33 18.02
C LYS A 29 3.66 -26.01 19.40
N GLY A 30 3.12 -25.28 20.37
CA GLY A 30 2.58 -25.82 21.62
C GLY A 30 1.06 -25.70 21.63
N ASP A 31 0.34 -26.76 21.27
CA ASP A 31 -1.13 -26.74 21.11
C ASP A 31 -1.91 -26.46 22.42
N ILE A 32 -1.26 -26.54 23.58
CA ILE A 32 -1.86 -26.25 24.90
C ILE A 32 -1.72 -24.76 25.29
N GLU A 33 -0.61 -24.11 24.95
CA GLU A 33 -0.42 -22.66 25.20
C GLU A 33 -1.38 -21.81 24.34
N ASN A 34 -1.71 -22.30 23.14
CA ASN A 34 -2.64 -21.63 22.24
C ASN A 34 -4.07 -21.51 22.78
N GLN A 35 -4.53 -22.44 23.64
CA GLN A 35 -5.87 -22.35 24.23
C GLN A 35 -5.96 -21.32 25.36
N GLN A 36 -4.92 -21.22 26.20
CA GLN A 36 -4.86 -20.22 27.27
C GLN A 36 -4.68 -18.81 26.71
N LEU A 37 -3.82 -18.66 25.69
CA LEU A 37 -3.65 -17.39 24.98
C LEU A 37 -4.99 -16.94 24.38
N LYS A 38 -5.71 -17.84 23.69
CA LYS A 38 -7.02 -17.54 23.10
C LYS A 38 -8.04 -17.06 24.14
N GLN A 39 -8.15 -17.72 25.29
CA GLN A 39 -9.08 -17.30 26.35
C GLN A 39 -8.70 -15.95 26.97
N SER A 40 -7.40 -15.68 27.13
CA SER A 40 -6.93 -14.38 27.66
C SER A 40 -7.17 -13.24 26.67
N VAL A 41 -6.93 -13.46 25.37
CA VAL A 41 -7.15 -12.46 24.32
C VAL A 41 -8.65 -12.20 24.15
N GLU A 42 -9.49 -13.24 24.14
CA GLU A 42 -10.94 -13.07 24.03
C GLU A 42 -11.52 -12.30 25.22
N SER A 43 -11.11 -12.60 26.46
CA SER A 43 -11.60 -11.90 27.65
C SER A 43 -11.13 -10.45 27.77
N ILE A 44 -9.88 -10.14 27.37
CA ILE A 44 -9.34 -8.77 27.30
C ILE A 44 -10.00 -8.00 26.14
N ALA A 45 -10.28 -8.66 25.03
CA ALA A 45 -10.97 -8.04 23.92
C ALA A 45 -12.42 -7.73 24.32
N GLU A 46 -13.14 -8.66 24.93
CA GLU A 46 -14.53 -8.48 25.35
C GLU A 46 -14.72 -7.32 26.35
N SER A 47 -13.76 -7.10 27.25
CA SER A 47 -13.80 -5.95 28.17
C SER A 47 -13.58 -4.60 27.47
N ASN A 48 -12.84 -4.60 26.35
CA ASN A 48 -12.53 -3.42 25.54
C ASN A 48 -13.46 -3.22 24.31
N ILE A 49 -14.25 -4.24 23.94
CA ILE A 49 -15.07 -4.29 22.71
C ILE A 49 -16.37 -3.47 22.78
N SER A 50 -16.76 -2.91 23.93
CA SER A 50 -18.01 -2.12 24.06
C SER A 50 -18.07 -0.87 23.15
N SER A 51 -16.97 -0.50 22.48
CA SER A 51 -16.93 0.59 21.49
C SER A 51 -16.47 0.18 20.08
N LEU A 52 -16.22 -1.10 19.79
CA LEU A 52 -15.68 -1.52 18.50
C LEU A 52 -16.79 -1.66 17.43
N THR A 53 -16.90 -0.65 16.58
CA THR A 53 -17.42 -0.81 15.21
C THR A 53 -16.60 -1.89 14.52
N LYS A 54 -17.17 -3.10 14.35
CA LYS A 54 -16.64 -4.16 13.49
C LYS A 54 -16.27 -3.54 12.15
N SER A 55 -14.98 -3.33 11.91
CA SER A 55 -14.43 -2.86 10.64
C SER A 55 -14.71 -3.94 9.60
N LYS A 56 -15.86 -3.81 8.93
CA LYS A 56 -16.35 -4.70 7.90
C LYS A 56 -15.25 -4.93 6.87
N VAL A 57 -14.99 -6.21 6.59
CA VAL A 57 -14.01 -6.70 5.61
C VAL A 57 -14.09 -5.88 4.33
N LEU A 58 -12.92 -5.47 3.90
CA LEU A 58 -12.68 -4.18 3.28
C LEU A 58 -12.80 -4.33 1.75
N ASN A 59 -13.97 -3.90 1.24
CA ASN A 59 -14.35 -3.87 -0.17
C ASN A 59 -13.35 -3.02 -0.96
N TYR A 60 -12.55 -3.63 -1.86
CA TYR A 60 -11.80 -2.97 -2.95
C TYR A 60 -11.41 -1.49 -2.71
N GLU A 61 -10.76 -1.17 -1.58
CA GLU A 61 -10.42 0.23 -1.26
C GLU A 61 -9.38 0.79 -2.23
N ASN A 62 -9.49 2.10 -2.49
CA ASN A 62 -8.55 2.88 -3.27
C ASN A 62 -7.13 2.73 -2.70
N PRO A 63 -6.09 2.50 -3.52
CA PRO A 63 -4.71 2.39 -3.02
C PRO A 63 -4.25 3.63 -2.24
N ILE A 64 -4.81 4.81 -2.55
CA ILE A 64 -4.55 6.04 -1.78
C ILE A 64 -5.15 5.93 -0.37
N GLU A 65 -6.41 5.50 -0.25
CA GLU A 65 -7.10 5.34 1.04
C GLU A 65 -6.40 4.30 1.91
N ARG A 66 -5.99 3.16 1.31
CA ARG A 66 -5.24 2.11 2.00
C ARG A 66 -3.93 2.63 2.59
N TYR A 67 -3.15 3.36 1.79
CA TYR A 67 -1.92 3.99 2.27
C TYR A 67 -2.21 5.01 3.37
N ASN A 68 -3.21 5.87 3.16
CA ASN A 68 -3.61 6.88 4.14
C ASN A 68 -4.07 6.28 5.47
N LYS A 69 -4.69 5.10 5.44
CA LYS A 69 -5.04 4.35 6.65
C LYS A 69 -3.79 4.01 7.47
N VAL A 70 -2.74 3.50 6.82
CA VAL A 70 -1.46 3.21 7.51
C VAL A 70 -0.82 4.48 8.04
N ILE A 71 -0.83 5.57 7.26
CA ILE A 71 -0.30 6.86 7.72
C ILE A 71 -1.08 7.43 8.91
N ASN A 72 -2.40 7.20 8.97
CA ASN A 72 -3.19 7.60 10.14
C ASN A 72 -2.73 6.87 11.39
N GLU A 73 -2.56 5.55 11.31
CA GLU A 73 -2.12 4.76 12.45
C GLU A 73 -0.68 5.07 12.85
N TYR A 74 0.21 5.28 11.87
CA TYR A 74 1.57 5.73 12.14
C TYR A 74 1.60 7.08 12.87
N ASN A 75 0.76 8.03 12.45
CA ASN A 75 0.68 9.35 13.04
C ASN A 75 0.01 9.37 14.42
N ASN A 76 -0.41 8.22 14.96
CA ASN A 76 -0.77 8.13 16.38
C ASN A 76 0.50 8.27 17.25
N GLU A 77 0.42 9.00 18.36
CA GLU A 77 1.57 9.30 19.24
C GLU A 77 2.34 8.05 19.68
N ILE A 78 1.63 6.93 19.87
CA ILE A 78 2.19 5.63 20.28
C ILE A 78 3.12 5.04 19.20
N ASN A 79 2.85 5.34 17.93
CA ASN A 79 3.52 4.75 16.76
C ASN A 79 4.52 5.70 16.10
N GLN A 80 4.47 7.00 16.37
CA GLN A 80 5.38 7.98 15.76
C GLN A 80 6.83 7.78 16.21
N ILE A 81 7.77 7.83 15.27
CA ILE A 81 9.21 7.79 15.54
C ILE A 81 9.69 9.23 15.70
N ASP A 82 10.32 9.54 16.83
CA ASP A 82 10.89 10.86 17.14
C ASP A 82 9.92 12.04 16.97
N GLY A 83 8.62 11.81 17.17
CA GLY A 83 7.57 12.81 16.99
C GLY A 83 7.38 13.27 15.53
N ILE A 84 7.97 12.56 14.57
CA ILE A 84 7.86 12.88 13.15
C ILE A 84 6.49 12.44 12.65
N THR A 85 5.79 13.38 12.01
CA THR A 85 4.52 13.11 11.33
C THR A 85 4.74 12.91 9.83
N LEU A 86 4.06 11.91 9.28
CA LEU A 86 4.04 11.61 7.86
C LEU A 86 2.84 12.27 7.18
N GLN A 87 3.04 12.69 5.94
CA GLN A 87 2.01 13.38 5.17
C GLN A 87 1.08 12.37 4.49
N LYS A 88 -0.23 12.56 4.59
CA LYS A 88 -1.20 11.78 3.83
C LYS A 88 -1.13 12.11 2.33
N LEU A 89 -1.39 11.10 1.50
CA LEU A 89 -1.63 11.29 0.08
C LEU A 89 -2.94 12.06 -0.13
N LYS A 90 -3.00 12.82 -1.22
CA LYS A 90 -4.20 13.55 -1.63
C LYS A 90 -5.17 12.59 -2.27
N ASP A 91 -6.37 12.49 -1.70
CA ASP A 91 -7.45 11.68 -2.24
C ASP A 91 -7.81 12.12 -3.66
N SER A 92 -8.02 11.14 -4.54
CA SER A 92 -8.37 11.38 -5.92
C SER A 92 -9.30 10.29 -6.43
N PHE A 93 -10.50 10.70 -6.83
CA PHE A 93 -11.46 9.83 -7.50
C PHE A 93 -10.87 9.22 -8.78
N LEU A 94 -10.10 10.00 -9.55
CA LEU A 94 -9.53 9.54 -10.83
C LEU A 94 -8.55 8.37 -10.64
N VAL A 95 -7.68 8.44 -9.61
CA VAL A 95 -6.74 7.36 -9.32
C VAL A 95 -7.48 6.10 -8.84
N GLY A 96 -8.49 6.25 -7.98
CA GLY A 96 -9.33 5.15 -7.51
C GLY A 96 -10.10 4.48 -8.66
N TRP A 97 -10.73 5.29 -9.52
CA TRP A 97 -11.43 4.85 -10.72
C TRP A 97 -10.51 4.11 -11.68
N PHE A 98 -9.34 4.68 -11.99
CA PHE A 98 -8.33 4.04 -12.83
C PHE A 98 -7.91 2.68 -12.26
N ASN A 99 -7.58 2.64 -10.97
CA ASN A 99 -7.18 1.40 -10.32
C ASN A 99 -8.29 0.33 -10.40
N LYS A 100 -9.55 0.71 -10.14
CA LYS A 100 -10.71 -0.19 -10.19
C LYS A 100 -10.90 -0.80 -11.57
N ILE A 101 -10.80 0.02 -12.61
CA ILE A 101 -10.93 -0.40 -14.01
C ILE A 101 -9.79 -1.34 -14.40
N PHE A 102 -8.54 -0.93 -14.15
CA PHE A 102 -7.39 -1.68 -14.67
C PHE A 102 -6.99 -2.88 -13.82
N THR A 103 -7.62 -3.09 -12.66
CA THR A 103 -7.44 -4.32 -11.89
C THR A 103 -8.19 -5.50 -12.50
N LYS A 104 -9.37 -5.27 -13.09
CA LYS A 104 -10.19 -6.34 -13.68
C LYS A 104 -9.73 -6.69 -15.11
N PRO A 105 -9.39 -7.96 -15.41
CA PRO A 105 -8.97 -8.36 -16.75
C PRO A 105 -10.01 -8.05 -17.85
N SER A 106 -11.29 -8.26 -17.57
CA SER A 106 -12.38 -7.99 -18.52
C SER A 106 -12.49 -6.52 -18.92
N SER A 107 -12.37 -5.60 -17.95
CA SER A 107 -12.40 -4.16 -18.21
C SER A 107 -11.26 -3.69 -19.12
N ARG A 108 -10.10 -4.36 -19.09
CA ARG A 108 -8.95 -4.05 -19.96
C ARG A 108 -9.27 -4.28 -21.43
N TRP A 109 -9.92 -5.42 -21.74
CA TRP A 109 -10.32 -5.75 -23.11
C TRP A 109 -11.39 -4.81 -23.64
N ILE A 110 -12.37 -4.45 -22.81
CA ILE A 110 -13.42 -3.49 -23.17
C ILE A 110 -12.79 -2.14 -23.55
N ILE A 111 -11.84 -1.65 -22.76
CA ILE A 111 -11.14 -0.40 -23.05
C ILE A 111 -10.34 -0.49 -24.34
N ALA A 112 -9.60 -1.59 -24.56
CA ALA A 112 -8.83 -1.77 -25.79
C ALA A 112 -9.73 -1.76 -27.04
N ILE A 113 -10.88 -2.43 -27.01
CA ILE A 113 -11.86 -2.42 -28.10
C ILE A 113 -12.40 -1.00 -28.31
N PHE A 114 -12.73 -0.30 -27.22
CA PHE A 114 -13.22 1.07 -27.29
C PHE A 114 -12.19 2.01 -27.95
N PHE A 115 -10.90 1.82 -27.65
CA PHE A 115 -9.80 2.54 -28.30
C PHE A 115 -9.64 2.24 -29.80
N LEU A 116 -10.05 1.07 -30.27
CA LEU A 116 -9.96 0.71 -31.70
C LEU A 116 -11.14 1.25 -32.51
N VAL A 117 -12.34 1.28 -31.93
CA VAL A 117 -13.57 1.66 -32.66
C VAL A 117 -13.75 3.18 -32.70
N ALA A 118 -13.36 3.89 -31.64
CA ALA A 118 -13.66 5.32 -31.50
C ALA A 118 -12.39 6.18 -31.59
N SER A 119 -11.83 6.33 -32.79
CA SER A 119 -10.57 7.04 -33.05
C SER A 119 -10.53 8.46 -32.43
N GLY A 120 -11.66 9.18 -32.43
CA GLY A 120 -11.77 10.51 -31.82
C GLY A 120 -11.76 10.52 -30.29
N LEU A 121 -12.26 9.45 -29.64
CA LEU A 121 -12.28 9.36 -28.18
C LEU A 121 -10.90 8.99 -27.60
N ASN A 122 -9.99 8.48 -28.41
CA ASN A 122 -8.65 8.05 -27.98
C ASN A 122 -7.82 9.19 -27.40
N VAL A 123 -7.87 10.36 -28.04
CA VAL A 123 -7.12 11.55 -27.57
C VAL A 123 -7.66 11.99 -26.22
N LEU A 124 -8.99 12.03 -26.05
CA LEU A 124 -9.61 12.41 -24.78
C LEU A 124 -9.27 11.42 -23.66
N LEU A 125 -9.35 10.12 -23.92
CA LEU A 125 -8.98 9.08 -22.95
C LEU A 125 -7.50 9.13 -22.59
N PHE A 126 -6.63 9.41 -23.57
CA PHE A 126 -5.21 9.60 -23.32
C PHE A 126 -4.93 10.83 -22.44
N LEU A 127 -5.57 11.96 -22.71
CA LEU A 127 -5.48 13.15 -21.85
C LEU A 127 -5.98 12.84 -20.42
N LEU A 128 -7.06 12.09 -20.28
CA LEU A 128 -7.57 11.65 -18.97
C LEU A 128 -6.54 10.76 -18.23
N PHE A 129 -5.88 9.84 -18.94
CA PHE A 129 -4.79 9.03 -18.36
C PHE A 129 -3.59 9.88 -17.98
N LEU A 130 -3.21 10.85 -18.81
CA LEU A 130 -2.12 11.77 -18.53
C LEU A 130 -2.40 12.59 -17.25
N VAL A 131 -3.61 13.17 -17.13
CA VAL A 131 -4.03 13.88 -15.92
C VAL A 131 -3.98 12.97 -14.69
N THR A 132 -4.52 11.75 -14.81
CA THR A 132 -4.51 10.77 -13.71
C THR A 132 -3.07 10.39 -13.32
N PHE A 133 -2.17 10.26 -14.30
CA PHE A 133 -0.77 9.98 -14.10
C PHE A 133 -0.04 11.15 -13.42
N CYS A 134 -0.32 12.40 -13.79
CA CYS A 134 0.21 13.58 -13.10
C CYS A 134 -0.22 13.62 -11.62
N ILE A 135 -1.50 13.32 -11.34
CA ILE A 135 -1.99 13.20 -9.95
C ILE A 135 -1.25 12.08 -9.21
N TYR A 136 -1.06 10.92 -9.85
CA TYR A 136 -0.30 9.82 -9.29
C TYR A 136 1.15 10.23 -8.96
N LEU A 137 1.84 10.92 -9.87
CA LEU A 137 3.21 11.41 -9.64
C LEU A 137 3.28 12.41 -8.48
N SER A 138 2.29 13.30 -8.35
CA SER A 138 2.21 14.20 -7.20
C SER A 138 2.10 13.43 -5.88
N ASN A 139 1.28 12.37 -5.83
CA ASN A 139 1.17 11.51 -4.65
C ASN A 139 2.43 10.67 -4.42
N TYR A 140 3.07 10.21 -5.48
CA TYR A 140 4.35 9.49 -5.40
C TYR A 140 5.46 10.36 -4.81
N SER A 141 5.47 11.66 -5.11
CA SER A 141 6.39 12.61 -4.47
C SER A 141 6.17 12.69 -2.96
N ILE A 142 4.91 12.69 -2.50
CA ILE A 142 4.58 12.67 -1.06
C ILE A 142 5.08 11.36 -0.42
N HIS A 143 4.79 10.22 -1.04
CA HIS A 143 5.28 8.92 -0.58
C HIS A 143 6.81 8.90 -0.46
N SER A 144 7.53 9.34 -1.49
CA SER A 144 8.99 9.36 -1.50
C SER A 144 9.56 10.29 -0.42
N LYS A 145 8.91 11.44 -0.16
CA LYS A 145 9.28 12.32 0.96
C LYS A 145 9.06 11.64 2.31
N ASN A 146 7.95 10.93 2.49
CA ASN A 146 7.69 10.17 3.71
C ASN A 146 8.73 9.07 3.94
N GLU A 147 9.03 8.28 2.91
CA GLU A 147 10.04 7.22 2.94
C GLU A 147 11.45 7.78 3.24
N SER A 148 11.78 8.97 2.74
CA SER A 148 13.05 9.63 3.05
C SER A 148 13.15 10.11 4.51
N LYS A 149 12.02 10.39 5.16
CA LYS A 149 11.97 10.77 6.58
C LYS A 149 12.01 9.54 7.47
N ILE A 150 11.19 8.55 7.14
CA ILE A 150 10.98 7.32 7.91
C ILE A 150 10.95 6.15 6.90
N PRO A 151 12.07 5.42 6.75
CA PRO A 151 12.14 4.29 5.82
C PRO A 151 11.17 3.17 6.17
N ASP A 152 10.94 2.94 7.46
CA ASP A 152 10.03 1.91 7.96
C ASP A 152 9.03 2.49 8.97
N PRO A 153 7.77 2.76 8.57
CA PRO A 153 6.75 3.26 9.49
C PRO A 153 6.23 2.17 10.44
N PHE A 154 6.59 0.90 10.25
CA PHE A 154 6.11 -0.20 11.08
C PHE A 154 7.04 -0.50 12.26
N LEU A 155 8.20 0.15 12.35
CA LEU A 155 9.19 -0.07 13.40
C LEU A 155 8.62 0.03 14.82
N LYS A 156 7.57 0.84 15.00
CA LYS A 156 6.86 1.04 16.27
C LYS A 156 5.61 0.19 16.49
N MET A 157 5.30 -0.68 15.55
CA MET A 157 4.14 -1.57 15.57
C MET A 157 4.63 -3.01 15.68
N ILE A 158 3.77 -3.91 16.13
CA ILE A 158 4.12 -5.32 16.34
C ILE A 158 3.45 -6.18 15.28
N TYR A 159 4.24 -6.89 14.49
CA TYR A 159 3.70 -7.88 13.57
C TYR A 159 3.25 -9.13 14.34
N CYS A 160 1.95 -9.41 14.35
CA CYS A 160 1.39 -10.62 14.95
C CYS A 160 0.10 -11.04 14.23
N GLU A 161 0.23 -11.97 13.29
CA GLU A 161 -0.87 -12.46 12.46
C GLU A 161 -1.91 -13.22 13.29
N GLU A 162 -1.47 -14.10 14.19
CA GLU A 162 -2.36 -14.93 15.02
C GLU A 162 -3.32 -14.09 15.88
N MET A 163 -2.85 -13.02 16.51
CA MET A 163 -3.71 -12.11 17.29
C MET A 163 -4.73 -11.38 16.42
N CYS A 164 -4.30 -10.93 15.25
CA CYS A 164 -5.17 -10.25 14.29
C CYS A 164 -6.25 -11.21 13.72
N GLU A 165 -5.90 -12.47 13.48
CA GLU A 165 -6.83 -13.51 13.06
C GLU A 165 -7.86 -13.84 14.14
N GLN A 166 -7.43 -14.01 15.40
CA GLN A 166 -8.33 -14.25 16.54
C GLN A 166 -9.37 -13.14 16.70
N LEU A 167 -8.94 -11.88 16.54
CA LEU A 167 -9.81 -10.71 16.61
C LEU A 167 -10.57 -10.42 15.30
N ASN A 168 -10.25 -11.12 14.22
CA ASN A 168 -10.75 -10.89 12.87
C ASN A 168 -10.61 -9.42 12.40
N VAL A 169 -9.44 -8.83 12.66
CA VAL A 169 -9.07 -7.47 12.26
C VAL A 169 -7.71 -7.47 11.57
N SER A 170 -7.38 -6.42 10.81
CA SER A 170 -6.04 -6.28 10.20
C SER A 170 -5.01 -5.62 11.13
N TRP A 171 -5.49 -4.93 12.16
CA TRP A 171 -4.67 -4.28 13.18
C TRP A 171 -5.53 -3.98 14.41
N TYR A 172 -4.90 -3.81 15.57
CA TYR A 172 -5.57 -3.51 16.83
C TYR A 172 -4.64 -2.76 17.80
N TYR A 173 -5.18 -1.87 18.64
CA TYR A 173 -4.43 -1.26 19.75
C TYR A 173 -4.76 -1.99 21.05
N PHE A 174 -3.73 -2.50 21.71
CA PHE A 174 -3.82 -2.98 23.07
C PHE A 174 -3.47 -1.86 24.04
N LYS A 175 -4.27 -1.76 25.10
CA LYS A 175 -4.03 -0.91 26.26
C LYS A 175 -4.20 -1.79 27.49
N LEU A 176 -3.07 -2.17 28.09
CA LEU A 176 -3.01 -3.21 29.12
C LEU A 176 -2.26 -2.73 30.34
N ASN A 177 -2.59 -3.27 31.51
CA ASN A 177 -1.71 -3.12 32.67
C ASN A 177 -0.44 -3.99 32.50
N VAL A 178 0.67 -3.58 33.12
CA VAL A 178 1.93 -4.35 33.08
C VAL A 178 1.76 -5.79 33.58
N GLU A 179 0.82 -6.03 34.51
CA GLU A 179 0.53 -7.38 35.01
C GLU A 179 -0.11 -8.27 33.94
N GLU A 180 -1.07 -7.72 33.16
CA GLU A 180 -1.77 -8.42 32.08
C GLU A 180 -0.83 -8.73 30.90
N MET A 181 0.19 -7.90 30.71
CA MET A 181 1.22 -8.07 29.69
C MET A 181 1.98 -9.40 29.84
N ASN A 182 2.15 -9.90 31.07
CA ASN A 182 2.86 -11.16 31.31
C ASN A 182 2.11 -12.38 30.74
N ASN A 183 0.82 -12.24 30.41
CA ASN A 183 0.04 -13.28 29.75
C ASN A 183 0.35 -13.38 28.25
N PHE A 184 1.10 -12.43 27.69
CA PHE A 184 1.48 -12.43 26.28
C PHE A 184 2.85 -13.09 26.09
N SER A 185 2.92 -14.09 25.23
CA SER A 185 4.14 -14.79 24.84
C SER A 185 4.83 -14.12 23.65
N PHE A 186 5.33 -12.89 23.84
CA PHE A 186 6.19 -12.25 22.84
C PHE A 186 7.64 -12.74 22.93
N ASN A 187 8.37 -12.65 21.81
CA ASN A 187 9.82 -12.86 21.84
C ASN A 187 10.51 -11.82 22.75
N PHE A 188 11.73 -12.12 23.21
CA PHE A 188 12.42 -11.29 24.20
C PHE A 188 12.63 -9.84 23.72
N ASP A 189 12.98 -9.66 22.45
CA ASP A 189 13.25 -8.34 21.88
C ASP A 189 11.98 -7.48 21.80
N THR A 190 10.87 -8.06 21.34
CA THR A 190 9.55 -7.38 21.31
C THR A 190 9.08 -7.08 22.72
N MET A 191 9.23 -8.02 23.66
CA MET A 191 8.83 -7.80 25.05
C MET A 191 9.64 -6.65 25.69
N LYS A 192 10.96 -6.64 25.49
CA LYS A 192 11.83 -5.55 25.94
C LYS A 192 11.39 -4.21 25.36
N TYR A 193 11.13 -4.20 24.05
CA TYR A 193 10.68 -3.01 23.35
C TYR A 193 9.35 -2.45 23.84
N ILE A 194 8.38 -3.32 24.12
CA ILE A 194 7.09 -2.87 24.65
C ILE A 194 7.28 -2.35 26.10
N LYS A 195 8.11 -3.00 26.92
CA LYS A 195 8.38 -2.56 28.30
C LYS A 195 9.02 -1.17 28.37
N ASP A 196 9.82 -0.79 27.37
CA ASP A 196 10.39 0.57 27.28
C ASP A 196 9.32 1.66 27.07
N ARG A 197 8.06 1.28 26.83
CA ARG A 197 6.91 2.18 26.61
C ARG A 197 5.94 2.24 27.79
N ILE A 198 6.26 1.62 28.93
CA ILE A 198 5.40 1.66 30.11
C ILE A 198 5.25 3.11 30.59
N LYS A 199 4.00 3.57 30.70
CA LYS A 199 3.67 4.86 31.29
C LYS A 199 2.53 4.68 32.29
N ASP A 200 2.75 5.12 33.53
CA ASP A 200 1.76 5.03 34.60
C ASP A 200 1.19 3.61 34.81
N SER A 201 2.06 2.59 34.73
CA SER A 201 1.71 1.16 34.81
C SER A 201 0.81 0.63 33.68
N ILE A 202 0.56 1.44 32.66
CA ILE A 202 -0.16 1.07 31.45
C ILE A 202 0.82 0.97 30.29
N VAL A 203 0.58 -0.02 29.44
CA VAL A 203 1.31 -0.25 28.21
C VAL A 203 0.34 -0.13 27.05
N GLU A 204 0.70 0.69 26.07
CA GLU A 204 -0.05 0.85 24.83
C GLU A 204 0.81 0.46 23.62
N PHE A 205 0.29 -0.43 22.78
CA PHE A 205 0.95 -0.83 21.54
C PHE A 205 -0.05 -1.27 20.47
N MET A 206 0.36 -1.16 19.22
CA MET A 206 -0.42 -1.60 18.07
C MET A 206 0.12 -2.93 17.55
N VAL A 207 -0.77 -3.89 17.32
CA VAL A 207 -0.48 -5.09 16.53
C VAL A 207 -1.04 -4.96 15.12
N TYR A 208 -0.40 -5.60 14.15
CA TYR A 208 -0.87 -5.63 12.76
C TYR A 208 -0.53 -6.95 12.06
N ASP A 209 -1.22 -7.22 10.96
CA ASP A 209 -1.01 -8.40 10.11
C ASP A 209 -0.49 -8.04 8.71
N ILE A 210 -0.32 -9.07 7.88
CA ILE A 210 0.14 -8.91 6.49
C ILE A 210 -0.81 -8.05 5.65
N ARG A 211 -2.12 -8.07 5.91
CA ARG A 211 -3.11 -7.28 5.16
C ARG A 211 -2.92 -5.79 5.43
N PHE A 212 -2.61 -5.42 6.68
CA PHE A 212 -2.30 -4.04 7.02
C PHE A 212 -0.98 -3.57 6.38
N TYR A 213 0.04 -4.42 6.37
CA TYR A 213 1.30 -4.13 5.67
C TYR A 213 1.09 -3.95 4.15
N GLU A 214 0.26 -4.80 3.54
CA GLU A 214 -0.10 -4.69 2.13
C GLU A 214 -0.81 -3.38 1.79
N ASN A 215 -1.54 -2.77 2.73
CA ASN A 215 -2.16 -1.47 2.53
C ASN A 215 -1.12 -0.38 2.22
N TYR A 216 0.03 -0.41 2.90
CA TYR A 216 1.14 0.52 2.66
C TYR A 216 1.80 0.29 1.30
N THR A 217 2.14 -0.97 0.98
CA THR A 217 2.86 -1.29 -0.26
C THR A 217 2.00 -1.26 -1.52
N SER A 218 0.67 -1.30 -1.37
CA SER A 218 -0.28 -1.34 -2.49
C SER A 218 -0.14 -0.15 -3.45
N PHE A 219 0.18 1.04 -2.94
CA PHE A 219 0.32 2.26 -3.73
C PHE A 219 1.47 2.18 -4.74
N LEU A 220 2.58 1.53 -4.37
CA LEU A 220 3.74 1.34 -5.25
C LEU A 220 3.43 0.37 -6.39
N LYS A 221 2.62 -0.68 -6.12
CA LYS A 221 2.18 -1.67 -7.12
C LYS A 221 1.34 -1.03 -8.26
N VAL A 222 0.81 0.19 -8.07
CA VAL A 222 0.05 0.90 -9.12
C VAL A 222 0.98 1.53 -10.19
N LYS A 223 2.22 1.88 -9.84
CA LYS A 223 3.18 2.55 -10.76
C LYS A 223 3.35 1.82 -12.08
N GLY A 224 3.71 0.53 -11.99
CA GLY A 224 3.97 -0.30 -13.15
C GLY A 224 2.74 -0.48 -14.05
N ARG A 225 1.53 -0.39 -13.47
CA ARG A 225 0.27 -0.44 -14.23
C ARG A 225 0.05 0.86 -14.99
N PHE A 226 0.23 2.02 -14.37
CA PHE A 226 0.12 3.31 -15.07
C PHE A 226 1.07 3.40 -16.26
N ILE A 227 2.35 3.10 -16.06
CA ILE A 227 3.37 3.18 -17.11
C ILE A 227 3.02 2.26 -18.29
N ARG A 228 2.65 1.01 -17.99
CA ARG A 228 2.25 0.04 -19.03
C ARG A 228 1.06 0.54 -19.85
N TRP A 229 0.03 1.07 -19.19
CA TRP A 229 -1.16 1.54 -19.88
C TRP A 229 -0.94 2.84 -20.66
N MET A 230 -0.03 3.70 -20.22
CA MET A 230 0.42 4.85 -21.03
C MET A 230 1.05 4.40 -22.34
N PHE A 231 1.94 3.40 -22.32
CA PHE A 231 2.52 2.84 -23.55
C PHE A 231 1.48 2.17 -24.45
N VAL A 232 0.56 1.41 -23.87
CA VAL A 232 -0.55 0.79 -24.64
C VAL A 232 -1.43 1.86 -25.29
N ALA A 233 -1.79 2.93 -24.56
CA ALA A 233 -2.58 4.02 -25.11
C ALA A 233 -1.87 4.74 -26.27
N LEU A 234 -0.57 5.01 -26.13
CA LEU A 234 0.24 5.62 -27.20
C LEU A 234 0.31 4.73 -28.45
N LEU A 235 0.52 3.42 -28.26
CA LEU A 235 0.56 2.46 -29.35
C LEU A 235 -0.79 2.38 -30.08
N LEU A 236 -1.90 2.37 -29.35
CA LEU A 236 -3.25 2.36 -29.94
C LEU A 236 -3.56 3.64 -30.71
N ILE A 237 -3.10 4.81 -30.23
CA ILE A 237 -3.22 6.07 -30.98
C ILE A 237 -2.41 5.99 -32.29
N GLY A 238 -1.17 5.48 -32.24
CA GLY A 238 -0.33 5.32 -33.43
C GLY A 238 -0.95 4.39 -34.47
N ILE A 239 -1.50 3.25 -34.05
CA ILE A 239 -2.22 2.32 -34.94
C ILE A 239 -3.44 3.00 -35.58
N ASN A 240 -4.24 3.72 -34.79
CA ASN A 240 -5.41 4.43 -35.32
C ASN A 240 -5.00 5.51 -36.34
N ALA A 241 -3.94 6.28 -36.06
CA ALA A 241 -3.45 7.28 -37.00
C ALA A 241 -3.00 6.65 -38.32
N ALA A 242 -2.28 5.52 -38.27
CA ALA A 242 -1.88 4.78 -39.46
C ALA A 242 -3.07 4.26 -40.27
N ILE A 243 -4.10 3.71 -39.60
CA ILE A 243 -5.34 3.26 -40.27
C ILE A 243 -6.05 4.42 -40.96
N VAL A 244 -6.15 5.59 -40.31
CA VAL A 244 -6.79 6.77 -40.90
C VAL A 244 -6.05 7.24 -42.15
N VAL A 245 -4.72 7.26 -42.13
CA VAL A 245 -3.90 7.61 -43.31
C VAL A 245 -4.12 6.61 -44.45
N LEU A 246 -4.05 5.32 -44.17
CA LEU A 246 -4.28 4.28 -45.18
C LEU A 246 -5.69 4.35 -45.80
N LEU A 247 -6.72 4.62 -44.98
CA LEU A 247 -8.08 4.79 -45.48
C LEU A 247 -8.23 6.05 -46.33
N TYR A 248 -7.55 7.14 -45.95
CA TYR A 248 -7.56 8.38 -46.71
C TYR A 248 -6.95 8.19 -48.11
N ASP A 249 -5.79 7.53 -48.19
CA ASP A 249 -5.12 7.23 -49.46
C ASP A 249 -6.02 6.38 -50.39
N ILE A 250 -6.63 5.31 -49.84
CA ILE A 250 -7.56 4.44 -50.60
C ILE A 250 -8.78 5.22 -51.12
N VAL A 251 -9.30 6.17 -50.34
CA VAL A 251 -10.47 6.97 -50.74
C VAL A 251 -10.10 7.96 -51.84
N ILE A 252 -8.90 8.56 -51.78
CA ILE A 252 -8.41 9.45 -52.84
C ILE A 252 -8.22 8.69 -54.15
N ASP A 253 -7.54 7.54 -54.12
CA ASP A 253 -7.27 6.73 -55.32
C ASP A 253 -8.55 6.25 -56.02
N LYS A 254 -9.64 6.07 -55.28
CA LYS A 254 -10.94 5.67 -55.84
C LYS A 254 -11.75 6.82 -56.47
N ASN A 255 -11.40 8.07 -56.15
CA ASN A 255 -12.12 9.26 -56.61
C ASN A 255 -11.39 10.01 -57.74
N LEU A 256 -10.19 9.58 -58.12
CA LEU A 256 -9.40 10.05 -59.27
C LEU A 256 -9.58 9.11 -60.48
#